data_AF-A0AAW1D8Z8-F1
#
_entry.id   AF-A0AAW1D8Z8-F1
#
_cell.length_a   1.000
_cell.length_b   1.000
_cell.length_c   1.000
_cell.angle_alpha   90.00
_cell.angle_beta   90.00
_cell.angle_gamma   90.00
#
_symmetry.space_group_name_H-M   'P 1'
#
loop_
_entity.id
_entity.type
_entity.pdbx_description
1 polymer ?
#
loop_
_entity_poly.entity_id
_entity_poly.type
_entity_poly.pdbx_seq_one_letter_code
_entity_poly.pdbx_strand_id
1 'polypeptide(L)' 'MYKNKFYFTGGFIQEGPTSHSYWDQTFNQPYFDNSTRREVTTTVGQSAYLHCRVRNLGDRAVSNLIHIK' A
#
# COMPACT_ATOMS: atom_id res chain seq x y z
N MET A 1 -13.19 14.01 11.36
CA MET A 1 -11.89 14.14 10.64
C MET A 1 -11.48 12.74 10.18
N TYR A 2 -11.31 12.49 8.89
CA TYR A 2 -11.00 11.12 8.41
C TYR A 2 -9.49 10.84 8.46
N LYS A 3 -9.11 9.65 8.94
CA LYS A 3 -7.72 9.19 8.88
C LYS A 3 -7.65 7.97 7.97
N ASN A 4 -6.94 8.09 6.85
CA ASN A 4 -6.72 6.96 5.94
C ASN A 4 -5.43 6.23 6.32
N LYS A 5 -5.46 4.91 6.33
CA LYS A 5 -4.28 4.06 6.51
C LYS A 5 -4.16 3.11 5.32
N PHE A 6 -3.07 3.25 4.57
CA PHE A 6 -2.73 2.34 3.47
C PHE A 6 -1.89 1.17 3.99
N TYR A 7 -2.13 -0.01 3.46
CA TYR A 7 -1.39 -1.23 3.76
C TYR A 7 -1.37 -2.15 2.55
N PHE A 8 -0.38 -3.04 2.51
CA PHE A 8 -0.27 -4.05 1.45
C PHE A 8 -1.16 -5.25 1.79
N THR A 9 -1.88 -5.75 0.79
CA THR A 9 -2.67 -6.98 0.88
C THR A 9 -2.27 -7.88 -0.28
N GLY A 10 -1.67 -9.03 0.01
CA GLY A 10 -1.21 -9.94 -1.03
C GLY A 10 -0.02 -10.79 -0.59
N GLY A 11 -0.13 -12.08 -0.87
CA GLY A 11 0.76 -13.16 -0.46
C GLY A 11 -0.01 -14.49 -0.39
N PHE A 12 -0.83 -14.80 -1.40
CA PHE A 12 -1.37 -16.15 -1.52
C PHE A 12 -0.32 -17.00 -2.23
N ILE A 13 0.37 -17.83 -1.45
CA ILE A 13 1.28 -18.86 -1.96
C ILE A 13 0.45 -19.77 -2.87
N GLN A 14 0.79 -19.81 -4.16
CA GLN A 14 0.36 -20.92 -5.01
C GLN A 14 1.30 -22.09 -4.73
N GLU A 15 0.77 -23.13 -4.10
CA GLU A 15 1.50 -24.35 -3.75
C GLU A 15 2.11 -24.98 -5.01
N GLY A 16 3.44 -24.95 -5.10
CA GLY A 16 4.22 -25.62 -6.14
C GLY A 16 5.65 -25.86 -5.66
N PRO A 17 6.17 -27.10 -5.63
CA PRO A 17 7.43 -27.40 -4.99
C PRO A 17 8.60 -27.21 -5.96
N THR A 18 9.04 -25.97 -6.17
CA THR A 18 10.40 -25.73 -6.70
C THR A 18 10.98 -24.44 -6.14
N SER A 19 11.84 -24.64 -5.13
CA SER A 19 13.12 -23.97 -4.89
C SER A 19 13.19 -22.44 -5.05
N HIS A 20 13.38 -21.79 -3.90
CA HIS A 20 13.90 -20.43 -3.73
C HIS A 20 12.94 -19.29 -4.08
N SER A 21 12.15 -18.95 -3.07
CA SER A 21 11.40 -17.72 -2.83
C SER A 21 12.03 -16.45 -3.45
N TYR A 22 11.74 -16.19 -4.72
CA TYR A 22 12.11 -14.94 -5.40
C TYR A 22 11.50 -13.70 -4.73
N TRP A 23 10.43 -13.90 -3.95
CA TRP A 23 9.73 -12.88 -3.16
C TRP A 23 10.32 -12.61 -1.77
N ASP A 24 11.27 -13.44 -1.31
CA ASP A 24 12.04 -13.25 -0.07
C ASP A 24 13.36 -12.51 -0.31
N GLN A 25 13.68 -12.22 -1.58
CA GLN A 25 14.78 -11.31 -1.89
C GLN A 25 14.38 -9.91 -1.42
N THR A 26 15.01 -9.46 -0.33
CA THR A 26 14.89 -8.13 0.30
C THR A 26 14.81 -6.96 -0.69
N PHE A 27 15.34 -7.11 -1.90
CA PHE A 27 15.31 -6.12 -2.98
C PHE A 27 13.92 -5.88 -3.61
N ASN A 28 12.97 -6.82 -3.50
CA ASN A 28 11.64 -6.73 -4.11
C ASN A 28 10.48 -6.52 -3.09
N GLN A 29 10.81 -6.11 -1.86
CA GLN A 29 9.80 -5.83 -0.85
C GLN A 29 9.02 -4.54 -1.22
N PRO A 30 7.68 -4.52 -1.15
CA PRO A 30 6.91 -3.36 -1.53
C PRO A 30 7.09 -2.29 -0.46
N TYR A 31 7.34 -1.06 -0.89
CA TYR A 31 7.50 0.05 0.05
C TYR A 31 6.74 1.28 -0.42
N PHE A 32 6.23 2.04 0.55
CA PHE A 32 5.59 3.32 0.29
C PHE A 32 6.66 4.37 0.03
N ASP A 33 6.50 5.11 -1.06
CA ASP A 33 7.33 6.25 -1.38
C ASP A 33 6.97 7.42 -0.44
N ASN A 34 7.93 7.85 0.40
CA ASN A 34 7.69 8.91 1.38
C ASN A 34 7.69 10.33 0.77
N SER A 35 7.88 10.47 -0.54
CA SER A 35 7.76 11.76 -1.23
C SER A 35 6.32 12.26 -1.32
N THR A 36 5.32 11.40 -1.12
CA THR A 36 3.90 11.78 -1.16
C THR A 36 3.41 12.37 0.16
N ARG A 37 2.57 13.42 0.10
CA ARG A 37 1.94 14.01 1.29
C ARG A 37 1.04 13.00 2.01
N ARG A 38 1.33 12.76 3.29
CA ARG A 38 0.59 11.80 4.17
C ARG A 38 -0.60 12.42 4.88
N GLU A 39 -0.57 13.74 5.07
CA GLU A 39 -1.62 14.50 5.73
C GLU A 39 -2.21 15.47 4.72
N VAL A 40 -3.49 15.27 4.42
CA VAL A 40 -4.25 16.10 3.50
C VAL A 40 -5.45 16.63 4.26
N THR A 41 -5.49 17.94 4.48
CA THR A 41 -6.62 18.64 5.07
C THR A 41 -7.36 19.36 3.95
N THR A 42 -8.62 18.99 3.72
CA THR A 42 -9.50 19.70 2.80
C THR A 42 -10.64 20.34 3.57
N THR A 43 -11.26 21.36 2.97
CA THR A 43 -12.47 21.98 3.48
C THR A 43 -13.68 21.07 3.26
N VAL A 44 -14.69 21.23 4.11
CA VAL A 44 -15.96 20.49 3.98
C VAL A 44 -16.61 20.84 2.65
N GLY A 45 -17.08 19.82 1.93
CA GLY A 45 -17.70 19.97 0.60
C GLY A 45 -16.71 19.89 -0.58
N GLN A 46 -15.40 19.81 -0.32
CA GLN A 46 -14.39 19.55 -1.35
C GLN A 46 -14.00 18.07 -1.39
N SER A 47 -13.73 17.53 -2.59
CA SER A 47 -13.19 16.18 -2.76
C SER A 47 -11.74 16.12 -2.29
N ALA A 48 -11.43 15.18 -1.40
CA ALA A 48 -10.07 14.93 -0.94
C ALA A 48 -9.39 13.82 -1.74
N TYR A 49 -8.23 14.12 -2.30
CA TYR A 49 -7.40 13.15 -3.01
C TYR A 49 -6.18 12.79 -2.16
N LEU A 50 -6.03 11.50 -1.84
CA LEU A 50 -4.83 10.97 -1.18
C LEU A 50 -4.06 10.13 -2.19
N HIS A 51 -2.91 10.65 -2.61
CA HIS A 51 -2.01 9.93 -3.50
C HIS A 51 -1.22 8.89 -2.68
N CYS A 52 -1.28 7.63 -3.10
CA CYS A 52 -0.44 6.57 -2.59
C CYS A 52 0.53 6.14 -3.69
N ARG A 53 1.84 6.35 -3.49
CA ARG A 53 2.87 5.84 -4.39
C ARG A 53 3.57 4.67 -3.73
N VAL A 54 3.61 3.54 -4.44
CA VAL A 54 4.25 2.31 -3.99
C VAL A 54 5.29 1.91 -5.02
N ARG A 55 6.43 1.42 -4.53
CA ARG A 55 7.47 0.80 -5.33
C ARG A 55 7.51 -0.69 -5.02
N ASN A 56 7.95 -1.48 -6.00
CA ASN A 56 8.07 -2.93 -5.88
C ASN A 56 6.75 -3.62 -5.48
N LEU A 57 5.61 -3.16 -6.02
CA LEU A 57 4.30 -3.73 -5.66
C LEU A 57 4.20 -5.21 -6.07
N GLY A 58 4.73 -5.58 -7.23
CA GLY A 58 4.71 -6.96 -7.72
C GLY A 58 3.30 -7.43 -8.04
N ASP A 59 2.95 -8.63 -7.57
CA ASP A 59 1.65 -9.29 -7.63
C ASP A 59 0.72 -8.93 -6.46
N ARG A 60 1.16 -8.07 -5.54
CA ARG A 60 0.41 -7.67 -4.35
C ARG A 60 -0.54 -6.52 -4.66
N ALA A 61 -1.54 -6.35 -3.81
CA ALA A 61 -2.46 -5.23 -3.86
C ALA A 61 -2.18 -4.22 -2.73
N VAL A 62 -2.74 -3.02 -2.90
CA VAL A 62 -2.78 -1.98 -1.87
C VAL A 62 -4.22 -1.87 -1.40
N SER A 63 -4.42 -1.83 -0.09
CA SER A 63 -5.72 -1.60 0.53
C SER A 63 -5.68 -0.37 1.42
N ASN A 64 -6.84 0.28 1.53
CA ASN A 64 -7.02 1.46 2.37
C ASN A 64 -8.09 1.20 3.44
N LEU A 65 -7.76 1.54 4.68
CA LEU A 65 -8.71 1.57 5.79
C LEU A 65 -9.06 3.02 6.08
N ILE A 66 -10.35 3.32 6.04
CA ILE A 66 -10.88 4.63 6.44
C ILE A 66 -11.28 4.52 7.91
N HIS A 67 -10.64 5.32 8.76
CA HIS A 67 -11.05 5.49 10.15
C HIS A 67 -11.80 6.82 10.29
N ILE A 68 -13.07 6.74 10.69
CA ILE A 68 -13.93 7.90 10.92
C ILE A 68 -13.79 8.28 12.40
N LYS A 69 -13.31 9.49 12.67
CA LYS A 69 -13.34 10.13 13.99
C LYS A 69 -14.35 11.26 14.00
#